data_AF-A0A128F4D5-F1
#
_entry.id   AF-A0A128F4D5-F1
#
_cell.length_a   1.000
_cell.length_b   1.000
_cell.length_c   1.000
_cell.angle_alpha   90.00
_cell.angle_beta   90.00
_cell.angle_gamma   90.00
#
_symmetry.space_group_name_H-M   'P 1'
#
loop_
_entity.id
_entity.type
_entity.pdbx_description
1 polymer ?
#
loop_
_entity_poly.entity_id
_entity_poly.type
_entity_poly.pdbx_seq_one_letter_code
_entity_poly.pdbx_strand_id
1 'polypeptide(L)'
;MSKNREKLTRRDFMKVSAHFGMTSTLIAAGTLGAGATVSSLARAAESTQKERYSAPPKFQLKFGASGFNEKNLDIQKSAQLFFARDLEERTNGAIRVEFIGSNQICGQTNCVKKTQQGIIDMYSASTQNSAGGAPYLNVLDYAYMFPSRASQFHFFYSKKSEPLFREPLRQRHKMQFLFTHCELRGIQLGLKWKDKPLVTSIDQLAGTKNRVTGTQLGRIAMQLMNLNPVPIAWEETLDGLKQGLIDGAETWMGAVAYAGMAPVVSQCVDLKFFSGTEHTAMSLPVFDKLGSDLQDDVMESAYVAQIFTQGMNEAALTDVIGATNPPRPGTIFAENNTRVATLSDAELRKAEEMCSPEFNPEPWEQWRDRLNKWSGGHDTYQEIYDIAREIPRDTSAVNVPPQRWWMS
;
A
#
# COMPACT_ATOMS: atom_id res chain seq x y z
N MET A 1 -16.47 34.82 -21.76
CA MET A 1 -14.99 34.76 -21.62
C MET A 1 -14.63 33.66 -20.63
N SER A 2 -14.46 32.43 -21.10
CA SER A 2 -13.90 31.34 -20.30
C SER A 2 -12.39 31.57 -20.24
N LYS A 3 -11.86 32.08 -19.13
CA LYS A 3 -10.41 32.06 -18.91
C LYS A 3 -10.00 30.59 -18.89
N ASN A 4 -9.24 30.15 -19.88
CA ASN A 4 -8.43 28.94 -19.82
C ASN A 4 -7.65 28.97 -18.50
N ARG A 5 -8.14 28.27 -17.48
CA ARG A 5 -7.33 27.96 -16.30
C ARG A 5 -6.27 26.99 -16.82
N GLU A 6 -5.07 27.51 -17.08
CA GLU A 6 -3.91 26.67 -17.39
C GLU A 6 -3.74 25.67 -16.25
N LYS A 7 -4.06 24.40 -16.53
CA LYS A 7 -3.84 23.30 -15.59
C LYS A 7 -2.33 23.22 -15.34
N LEU A 8 -1.93 23.16 -14.06
CA LEU A 8 -0.55 22.95 -13.64
C LEU A 8 0.07 21.79 -14.44
N THR A 9 1.13 22.07 -15.21
CA THR A 9 1.81 21.04 -16.00
C THR A 9 2.95 20.40 -15.21
N ARG A 10 3.41 19.21 -15.63
CA ARG A 10 4.64 18.60 -15.09
C ARG A 10 5.85 19.52 -15.21
N ARG A 11 5.95 20.28 -16.32
CA ARG A 11 7.06 21.21 -16.53
C ARG A 11 7.02 22.34 -15.51
N ASP A 12 5.85 22.85 -15.19
CA ASP A 12 5.69 23.92 -14.20
C ASP A 12 6.00 23.42 -12.79
N PHE A 13 5.51 22.23 -12.42
CA PHE A 13 5.86 21.58 -11.17
C PHE A 13 7.38 21.46 -11.02
N MET A 14 8.07 20.93 -12.03
CA MET A 14 9.53 20.77 -12.01
C MET A 14 10.28 22.11 -11.88
N LYS A 15 9.78 23.19 -12.50
CA LYS A 15 10.36 24.53 -12.33
C LYS A 15 10.25 25.02 -10.88
N VAL A 16 9.09 24.84 -10.26
CA VAL A 16 8.88 25.21 -8.84
C VAL A 16 9.78 24.35 -7.93
N SER A 17 9.84 23.05 -8.17
CA SER A 17 10.70 22.12 -7.42
C SER A 17 12.19 22.43 -7.55
N ALA A 18 12.65 22.89 -8.73
CA ALA A 18 14.03 23.30 -8.92
C ALA A 18 14.42 24.52 -8.07
N HIS A 19 13.45 25.36 -7.69
CA HIS A 19 13.69 26.57 -6.91
C HIS A 19 13.48 26.36 -5.39
N PHE A 20 12.38 25.71 -4.99
CA PHE A 20 11.99 25.57 -3.57
C PHE A 20 12.32 24.19 -2.97
N GLY A 21 12.85 23.27 -3.78
CA GLY A 21 13.11 21.88 -3.42
C GLY A 21 11.91 20.96 -3.67
N MET A 22 12.21 19.69 -4.00
CA MET A 22 11.21 18.68 -4.34
C MET A 22 10.23 18.43 -3.19
N THR A 23 10.74 18.16 -1.97
CA THR A 23 9.89 17.84 -0.82
C THR A 23 8.95 19.00 -0.45
N SER A 24 9.47 20.23 -0.40
CA SER A 24 8.65 21.43 -0.11
C SER A 24 7.55 21.62 -1.15
N THR A 25 7.86 21.38 -2.43
CA THR A 25 6.88 21.50 -3.51
C THR A 25 5.81 20.41 -3.44
N LEU A 26 6.19 19.17 -3.12
CA LEU A 26 5.26 18.05 -2.95
C LEU A 26 4.30 18.28 -1.76
N ILE A 27 4.82 18.71 -0.62
CA ILE A 27 4.00 19.04 0.56
C ILE A 27 3.04 20.19 0.23
N ALA A 28 3.55 21.26 -0.40
CA ALA A 28 2.75 22.39 -0.81
C ALA A 28 1.65 22.00 -1.81
N ALA A 29 1.94 21.10 -2.74
CA ALA A 29 0.95 20.67 -3.71
C ALA A 29 -0.19 19.86 -3.06
N GLY A 30 0.14 19.04 -2.05
CA GLY A 30 -0.85 18.29 -1.28
C GLY A 30 -1.81 19.13 -0.43
N THR A 31 -1.53 20.42 -0.21
CA THR A 31 -2.45 21.35 0.49
C THR A 31 -3.33 22.15 -0.46
N LEU A 32 -3.09 22.06 -1.78
CA LEU A 32 -3.83 22.81 -2.78
C LEU A 32 -5.03 21.99 -3.29
N GLY A 33 -6.19 22.64 -3.38
CA GLY A 33 -7.39 22.04 -3.96
C GLY A 33 -7.38 22.00 -5.49
N ALA A 34 -8.43 21.39 -6.05
CA ALA A 34 -8.65 21.33 -7.49
C ALA A 34 -8.62 22.74 -8.14
N GLY A 35 -7.76 22.93 -9.14
CA GLY A 35 -7.59 24.21 -9.85
C GLY A 35 -6.37 25.04 -9.42
N ALA A 36 -5.41 24.43 -8.72
CA ALA A 36 -4.11 25.03 -8.45
C ALA A 36 -3.44 25.58 -9.73
N THR A 37 -2.87 26.78 -9.61
CA THR A 37 -2.07 27.42 -10.64
C THR A 37 -0.58 27.31 -10.31
N VAL A 38 0.29 27.54 -11.29
CA VAL A 38 1.74 27.64 -11.05
C VAL A 38 2.07 28.68 -9.98
N SER A 39 1.38 29.82 -9.99
CA SER A 39 1.59 30.91 -9.03
C SER A 39 1.15 30.57 -7.60
N SER A 40 0.06 29.83 -7.43
CA SER A 40 -0.36 29.37 -6.10
C SER A 40 0.56 28.28 -5.58
N LEU A 41 1.03 27.38 -6.46
CA LEU A 41 2.02 26.37 -6.09
C LEU A 41 3.34 27.01 -5.67
N ALA A 42 3.85 27.98 -6.43
CA ALA A 42 5.09 28.67 -6.10
C ALA A 42 5.03 29.37 -4.73
N ARG A 43 3.93 30.10 -4.44
CA ARG A 43 3.74 30.76 -3.15
C ARG A 43 3.62 29.76 -1.98
N ALA A 44 2.87 28.68 -2.18
CA ALA A 44 2.75 27.63 -1.18
C ALA A 44 4.10 26.94 -0.92
N ALA A 45 4.84 26.61 -1.99
CA ALA A 45 6.16 26.00 -1.90
C ALA A 45 7.19 26.92 -1.23
N GLU A 46 7.14 28.22 -1.48
CA GLU A 46 7.96 29.22 -0.79
C GLU A 46 7.65 29.24 0.72
N SER A 47 6.38 29.31 1.09
CA SER A 47 5.95 29.29 2.49
C SER A 47 6.40 28.01 3.19
N THR A 48 6.12 26.86 2.58
CA THR A 48 6.54 25.55 3.08
C THR A 48 8.05 25.48 3.20
N GLN A 49 8.82 25.92 2.21
CA GLN A 49 10.29 25.90 2.30
C GLN A 49 10.78 26.78 3.46
N LYS A 50 10.26 28.01 3.62
CA LYS A 50 10.65 28.90 4.72
C LYS A 50 10.39 28.26 6.09
N GLU A 51 9.24 27.63 6.26
CA GLU A 51 8.88 26.94 7.49
C GLU A 51 9.78 25.73 7.75
N ARG A 52 9.92 24.85 6.74
CA ARG A 52 10.75 23.63 6.82
C ARG A 52 12.20 23.94 7.17
N TYR A 53 12.75 25.05 6.67
CA TYR A 53 14.14 25.47 6.85
C TYR A 53 14.35 26.57 7.90
N SER A 54 13.32 26.88 8.71
CA SER A 54 13.39 27.93 9.74
C SER A 54 14.43 27.65 10.84
N ALA A 55 14.76 26.38 11.08
CA ALA A 55 15.80 25.94 12.00
C ALA A 55 16.63 24.77 11.42
N PRO A 56 17.88 24.55 11.85
CA PRO A 56 18.64 23.37 11.47
C PRO A 56 18.06 22.09 12.13
N PRO A 57 17.85 21.00 11.38
CA PRO A 57 17.26 19.79 11.94
C PRO A 57 18.28 19.01 12.79
N LYS A 58 17.80 18.33 13.84
CA LYS A 58 18.61 17.35 14.59
C LYS A 58 18.81 16.07 13.77
N PHE A 59 17.78 15.66 13.03
CA PHE A 59 17.79 14.51 12.16
C PHE A 59 17.27 14.87 10.77
N GLN A 60 18.03 14.54 9.73
CA GLN A 60 17.56 14.61 8.35
C GLN A 60 17.40 13.19 7.81
N LEU A 61 16.16 12.80 7.53
CA LEU A 61 15.78 11.43 7.14
C LEU A 61 15.45 11.36 5.65
N LYS A 62 16.04 10.44 4.91
CA LYS A 62 15.69 10.14 3.51
C LYS A 62 14.54 9.14 3.46
N PHE A 63 13.45 9.51 2.80
CA PHE A 63 12.26 8.68 2.63
C PHE A 63 12.12 8.26 1.16
N GLY A 64 12.49 7.01 0.84
CA GLY A 64 12.28 6.44 -0.48
C GLY A 64 10.86 5.90 -0.67
N ALA A 65 10.09 6.45 -1.62
CA ALA A 65 8.71 6.03 -1.84
C ALA A 65 8.51 5.43 -3.24
N SER A 66 8.35 4.11 -3.29
CA SER A 66 8.23 3.35 -4.52
C SER A 66 6.88 3.60 -5.20
N GLY A 67 6.92 4.14 -6.41
CA GLY A 67 5.75 4.43 -7.23
C GLY A 67 4.97 5.68 -6.81
N PHE A 68 5.38 6.37 -5.73
CA PHE A 68 4.62 7.50 -5.19
C PHE A 68 5.18 8.86 -5.58
N ASN A 69 4.27 9.74 -5.93
CA ASN A 69 4.43 11.17 -6.09
C ASN A 69 3.09 11.82 -5.74
N GLU A 70 3.01 13.14 -5.80
CA GLU A 70 1.77 13.88 -5.54
C GLU A 70 0.55 13.28 -6.26
N LYS A 71 0.65 13.05 -7.58
CA LYS A 71 -0.46 12.53 -8.38
C LYS A 71 -0.92 11.15 -7.91
N ASN A 72 0.02 10.23 -7.70
CA ASN A 72 -0.31 8.85 -7.34
C ASN A 72 -0.84 8.77 -5.90
N LEU A 73 -0.32 9.63 -5.01
CA LEU A 73 -0.82 9.79 -3.65
C LEU A 73 -2.19 10.44 -3.60
N ASP A 74 -2.53 11.31 -4.55
CA ASP A 74 -3.87 11.86 -4.71
C ASP A 74 -4.90 10.80 -5.17
N ILE A 75 -4.44 9.74 -5.84
CA ILE A 75 -5.26 8.60 -6.25
C ILE A 75 -5.44 7.59 -5.11
N GLN A 76 -4.35 7.08 -4.52
CA GLN A 76 -4.46 6.00 -3.51
C GLN A 76 -4.72 6.52 -2.10
N LYS A 77 -4.30 7.77 -1.80
CA LYS A 77 -4.40 8.40 -0.48
C LYS A 77 -3.69 7.64 0.64
N SER A 78 -2.45 7.17 0.41
CA SER A 78 -1.66 6.34 1.34
C SER A 78 -0.79 7.11 2.36
N ALA A 79 -1.04 8.41 2.57
CA ALA A 79 -0.51 9.26 3.65
C ALA A 79 1.00 9.56 3.74
N GLN A 80 1.86 9.16 2.81
CA GLN A 80 3.31 9.35 2.95
C GLN A 80 3.73 10.83 3.04
N LEU A 81 3.17 11.71 2.20
CA LEU A 81 3.42 13.16 2.30
C LEU A 81 2.74 13.79 3.51
N PHE A 82 1.58 13.25 3.93
CA PHE A 82 0.91 13.68 5.16
C PHE A 82 1.79 13.38 6.37
N PHE A 83 2.33 12.17 6.47
CA PHE A 83 3.25 11.74 7.52
C PHE A 83 4.50 12.62 7.57
N ALA A 84 5.13 12.87 6.41
CA ALA A 84 6.33 13.70 6.36
C ALA A 84 6.05 15.12 6.87
N ARG A 85 4.90 15.72 6.50
CA ARG A 85 4.50 17.04 6.98
C ARG A 85 4.19 17.03 8.48
N ASP A 86 3.32 16.12 8.95
CA ASP A 86 2.93 16.03 10.36
C ASP A 86 4.15 15.85 11.27
N LEU A 87 5.11 15.01 10.86
CA LEU A 87 6.33 14.76 11.62
C LEU A 87 7.24 15.99 11.71
N GLU A 88 7.42 16.71 10.60
CA GLU A 88 8.20 17.96 10.59
C GLU A 88 7.54 19.03 11.48
N GLU A 89 6.22 19.20 11.39
CA GLU A 89 5.45 20.16 12.19
C GLU A 89 5.49 19.79 13.68
N ARG A 90 5.17 18.53 14.02
CA ARG A 90 5.11 18.01 15.39
C ARG A 90 6.43 18.15 16.13
N THR A 91 7.54 17.89 15.42
CA THR A 91 8.87 17.97 16.01
C THR A 91 9.47 19.38 15.95
N ASN A 92 8.69 20.39 15.52
CA ASN A 92 9.15 21.75 15.30
C ASN A 92 10.43 21.81 14.44
N GLY A 93 10.48 20.99 13.39
CA GLY A 93 11.60 20.85 12.48
C GLY A 93 12.81 20.09 13.03
N ALA A 94 12.75 19.51 14.23
CA ALA A 94 13.84 18.71 14.76
C ALA A 94 14.10 17.44 13.93
N ILE A 95 13.05 16.86 13.34
CA ILE A 95 13.17 15.88 12.26
C ILE A 95 12.76 16.58 10.97
N ARG A 96 13.64 16.52 9.95
CA ARG A 96 13.32 16.90 8.57
C ARG A 96 13.34 15.68 7.67
N VAL A 97 12.32 15.51 6.84
CA VAL A 97 12.17 14.38 5.93
C VAL A 97 12.44 14.83 4.51
N GLU A 98 13.33 14.16 3.79
CA GLU A 98 13.50 14.33 2.35
C GLU A 98 12.76 13.21 1.62
N PHE A 99 11.61 13.55 1.04
CA PHE A 99 10.78 12.61 0.31
C PHE A 99 11.30 12.42 -1.12
N ILE A 100 11.70 11.19 -1.45
CA ILE A 100 12.28 10.81 -2.73
C ILE A 100 11.39 9.74 -3.37
N GLY A 101 10.40 10.21 -4.12
CA GLY A 101 9.38 9.39 -4.74
C GLY A 101 9.71 8.89 -6.16
N SER A 102 8.69 8.42 -6.87
CA SER A 102 8.74 8.02 -8.29
C SER A 102 9.87 7.05 -8.64
N ASN A 103 10.14 6.10 -7.74
CA ASN A 103 11.21 5.11 -7.87
C ASN A 103 12.63 5.68 -7.99
N GLN A 104 12.85 6.96 -7.67
CA GLN A 104 14.14 7.63 -7.93
C GLN A 104 15.31 7.03 -7.14
N ILE A 105 15.06 6.59 -5.91
CA ILE A 105 16.11 6.03 -5.04
C ILE A 105 15.93 4.54 -4.78
N CYS A 106 14.70 4.03 -4.83
CA CYS A 106 14.34 2.64 -4.63
C CYS A 106 12.99 2.30 -5.29
N GLY A 107 12.78 1.03 -5.66
CA GLY A 107 11.52 0.50 -6.18
C GLY A 107 10.95 -0.61 -5.28
N GLN A 108 9.81 -1.19 -5.69
CA GLN A 108 8.97 -2.05 -4.86
C GLN A 108 9.72 -3.21 -4.21
N THR A 109 10.71 -3.80 -4.90
CA THR A 109 11.45 -4.99 -4.45
C THR A 109 12.74 -4.69 -3.67
N ASN A 110 13.25 -3.45 -3.73
CA ASN A 110 14.58 -3.12 -3.20
C ASN A 110 14.59 -2.00 -2.14
N CYS A 111 13.47 -1.29 -1.91
CA CYS A 111 13.38 -0.27 -0.87
C CYS A 111 13.73 -0.79 0.54
N VAL A 112 13.23 -1.96 0.91
CA VAL A 112 13.55 -2.58 2.21
C VAL A 112 15.06 -2.83 2.37
N LYS A 113 15.73 -3.35 1.33
CA LYS A 113 17.18 -3.63 1.35
C LYS A 113 17.98 -2.34 1.43
N LYS A 114 17.60 -1.31 0.69
CA LYS A 114 18.23 0.02 0.75
C LYS A 114 18.07 0.66 2.13
N THR A 115 16.96 0.40 2.81
CA THR A 115 16.75 0.84 4.20
C THR A 115 17.66 0.10 5.16
N GLN A 116 17.74 -1.23 5.05
CA GLN A 116 18.66 -2.07 5.83
C GLN A 116 20.13 -1.67 5.64
N GLN A 117 20.49 -1.22 4.43
CA GLN A 117 21.84 -0.76 4.08
C GLN A 117 22.13 0.70 4.52
N GLY A 118 21.15 1.43 5.05
CA GLY A 118 21.30 2.85 5.42
C GLY A 118 21.37 3.81 4.23
N ILE A 119 20.99 3.37 3.02
CA ILE A 119 20.90 4.24 1.83
C ILE A 119 19.71 5.19 1.95
N ILE A 120 18.62 4.71 2.53
CA ILE A 120 17.43 5.49 2.92
C ILE A 120 17.09 5.15 4.37
N ASP A 121 16.44 6.06 5.08
CA ASP A 121 16.11 5.92 6.50
C ASP A 121 14.69 5.39 6.69
N MET A 122 13.81 5.74 5.74
CA MET A 122 12.42 5.33 5.68
C MET A 122 12.08 4.89 4.26
N TYR A 123 11.12 3.98 4.14
CA TYR A 123 10.63 3.58 2.84
C TYR A 123 9.14 3.28 2.81
N SER A 124 8.56 3.41 1.62
CA SER A 124 7.24 2.89 1.30
C SER A 124 7.32 1.98 0.09
N ALA A 125 6.85 0.75 0.29
CA ALA A 125 6.74 -0.32 -0.68
C ALA A 125 5.62 -1.26 -0.21
N SER A 126 5.09 -2.12 -1.08
CA SER A 126 4.17 -3.16 -0.66
C SER A 126 4.88 -4.19 0.23
N THR A 127 4.18 -4.71 1.23
CA THR A 127 4.72 -5.75 2.11
C THR A 127 5.10 -7.00 1.29
N GLN A 128 4.30 -7.34 0.28
CA GLN A 128 4.52 -8.48 -0.60
C GLN A 128 5.78 -8.35 -1.47
N ASN A 129 6.04 -7.18 -2.08
CA ASN A 129 7.27 -7.00 -2.84
C ASN A 129 8.48 -6.86 -1.92
N SER A 130 8.28 -6.31 -0.71
CA SER A 130 9.30 -6.20 0.32
C SER A 130 9.67 -7.55 0.95
N ALA A 131 8.80 -8.57 0.85
CA ALA A 131 9.02 -9.90 1.40
C ALA A 131 10.30 -10.59 0.89
N GLY A 132 10.80 -10.22 -0.31
CA GLY A 132 12.09 -10.71 -0.81
C GLY A 132 13.31 -10.17 -0.05
N GLY A 133 13.19 -9.04 0.65
CA GLY A 133 14.24 -8.47 1.50
C GLY A 133 13.95 -8.54 3.00
N ALA A 134 12.67 -8.60 3.40
CA ALA A 134 12.23 -8.90 4.75
C ALA A 134 11.21 -10.06 4.75
N PRO A 135 11.67 -11.33 4.62
CA PRO A 135 10.80 -12.50 4.51
C PRO A 135 9.72 -12.69 5.58
N TYR A 136 9.86 -12.06 6.75
CA TYR A 136 8.83 -12.14 7.80
C TYR A 136 7.52 -11.43 7.40
N LEU A 137 7.57 -10.48 6.46
CA LEU A 137 6.37 -9.79 5.95
C LEU A 137 5.34 -10.76 5.33
N ASN A 138 5.74 -11.96 4.90
CA ASN A 138 4.81 -12.99 4.45
C ASN A 138 3.79 -13.39 5.54
N VAL A 139 4.02 -13.11 6.82
CA VAL A 139 3.06 -13.39 7.90
C VAL A 139 1.68 -12.75 7.66
N LEU A 140 1.62 -11.71 6.81
CA LEU A 140 0.38 -11.04 6.43
C LEU A 140 -0.31 -11.64 5.18
N ASP A 141 0.30 -12.64 4.53
CA ASP A 141 -0.08 -13.13 3.19
C ASP A 141 -0.78 -14.49 3.19
N TYR A 142 -1.11 -15.04 4.36
CA TYR A 142 -1.94 -16.24 4.44
C TYR A 142 -3.26 -16.02 3.71
N ALA A 143 -3.66 -16.98 2.87
CA ALA A 143 -4.86 -16.84 2.07
C ALA A 143 -6.11 -16.77 2.96
N TYR A 144 -6.98 -15.80 2.69
CA TYR A 144 -8.23 -15.52 3.41
C TYR A 144 -8.08 -15.32 4.93
N MET A 145 -6.89 -14.93 5.39
CA MET A 145 -6.65 -14.61 6.79
C MET A 145 -7.49 -13.43 7.27
N PHE A 146 -7.56 -12.37 6.46
CA PHE A 146 -8.34 -11.17 6.75
C PHE A 146 -9.67 -11.19 5.97
N PRO A 147 -10.84 -11.27 6.64
CA PRO A 147 -12.13 -11.32 5.96
C PRO A 147 -12.56 -10.00 5.30
N SER A 148 -11.98 -8.87 5.71
CA SER A 148 -12.32 -7.54 5.20
C SER A 148 -11.18 -6.53 5.38
N ARG A 149 -11.25 -5.36 4.71
CA ARG A 149 -10.32 -4.24 4.98
C ARG A 149 -10.44 -3.75 6.43
N ALA A 150 -11.65 -3.77 7.00
CA ALA A 150 -11.86 -3.45 8.42
C ALA A 150 -11.09 -4.39 9.35
N SER A 151 -11.09 -5.69 9.07
CA SER A 151 -10.31 -6.66 9.87
C SER A 151 -8.80 -6.42 9.81
N GLN A 152 -8.27 -5.94 8.68
CA GLN A 152 -6.86 -5.53 8.57
C GLN A 152 -6.57 -4.31 9.44
N PHE A 153 -7.39 -3.25 9.34
CA PHE A 153 -7.22 -2.07 10.20
C PHE A 153 -7.31 -2.46 11.69
N HIS A 154 -8.27 -3.30 12.06
CA HIS A 154 -8.41 -3.80 13.44
C HIS A 154 -7.14 -4.49 13.91
N PHE A 155 -6.56 -5.38 13.09
CA PHE A 155 -5.28 -6.00 13.40
C PHE A 155 -4.16 -4.97 13.57
N PHE A 156 -4.01 -4.02 12.65
CA PHE A 156 -2.94 -3.01 12.74
C PHE A 156 -3.11 -2.04 13.91
N TYR A 157 -4.34 -1.81 14.39
CA TYR A 157 -4.60 -1.02 15.59
C TYR A 157 -4.50 -1.85 16.88
N SER A 158 -4.64 -3.16 16.82
CA SER A 158 -4.62 -4.02 18.00
C SER A 158 -3.21 -4.15 18.58
N LYS A 159 -3.07 -3.96 19.90
CA LYS A 159 -1.82 -4.28 20.63
C LYS A 159 -1.39 -5.75 20.46
N LYS A 160 -2.35 -6.65 20.21
CA LYS A 160 -2.07 -8.07 19.98
C LYS A 160 -1.23 -8.32 18.73
N SER A 161 -1.22 -7.39 17.76
CA SER A 161 -0.37 -7.49 16.58
C SER A 161 1.12 -7.23 16.87
N GLU A 162 1.46 -6.67 18.03
CA GLU A 162 2.85 -6.37 18.40
C GLU A 162 3.74 -7.62 18.46
N PRO A 163 3.44 -8.65 19.29
CA PRO A 163 4.24 -9.87 19.34
C PRO A 163 4.13 -10.72 18.06
N LEU A 164 3.02 -10.60 17.31
CA LEU A 164 2.73 -11.42 16.13
C LEU A 164 3.32 -10.88 14.83
N PHE A 165 3.60 -9.59 14.75
CA PHE A 165 4.00 -8.95 13.50
C PHE A 165 5.20 -8.02 13.67
N ARG A 166 5.07 -7.00 14.53
CA ARG A 166 6.04 -5.90 14.58
C ARG A 166 7.32 -6.27 15.31
N GLU A 167 7.22 -6.96 16.44
CA GLU A 167 8.39 -7.39 17.20
C GLU A 167 9.28 -8.34 16.40
N PRO A 168 8.75 -9.39 15.76
CA PRO A 168 9.59 -10.27 14.94
C PRO A 168 10.15 -9.56 13.69
N LEU A 169 9.40 -8.61 13.11
CA LEU A 169 9.90 -7.78 12.01
C LEU A 169 11.10 -6.94 12.45
N ARG A 170 11.02 -6.29 13.63
CA ARG A 170 12.14 -5.56 14.24
C ARG A 170 13.32 -6.48 14.49
N GLN A 171 13.11 -7.60 15.16
CA GLN A 171 14.19 -8.49 15.57
C GLN A 171 14.96 -9.06 14.38
N ARG A 172 14.24 -9.50 13.34
CA ARG A 172 14.83 -10.21 12.20
C ARG A 172 15.32 -9.29 11.09
N HIS A 173 14.58 -8.22 10.81
CA HIS A 173 14.81 -7.40 9.63
C HIS A 173 15.26 -5.99 9.95
N LYS A 174 15.33 -5.63 11.25
CA LYS A 174 15.73 -4.31 11.75
C LYS A 174 14.87 -3.18 11.19
N MET A 175 13.58 -3.45 10.98
CA MET A 175 12.61 -2.49 10.47
C MET A 175 11.56 -2.18 11.55
N GLN A 176 11.29 -0.90 11.77
CA GLN A 176 10.16 -0.41 12.55
C GLN A 176 8.99 -0.12 11.59
N PHE A 177 7.89 -0.87 11.73
CA PHE A 177 6.68 -0.65 10.94
C PHE A 177 5.91 0.56 11.48
N LEU A 178 5.55 1.50 10.61
CA LEU A 178 4.89 2.74 11.01
C LEU A 178 3.38 2.67 10.73
N PHE A 179 2.99 2.65 9.45
CA PHE A 179 1.59 2.63 9.03
C PHE A 179 1.45 1.97 7.65
N THR A 180 0.21 1.68 7.25
CA THR A 180 -0.10 1.07 5.96
C THR A 180 -1.51 1.40 5.49
N HIS A 181 -1.73 1.43 4.18
CA HIS A 181 -3.09 1.29 3.66
C HIS A 181 -3.50 -0.19 3.63
N CYS A 182 -4.80 -0.47 3.74
CA CYS A 182 -5.33 -1.83 3.75
C CYS A 182 -6.29 -2.02 2.59
N GLU A 183 -5.92 -2.84 1.62
CA GLU A 183 -6.81 -3.37 0.58
C GLU A 183 -6.77 -4.90 0.59
N LEU A 184 -7.58 -5.54 -0.24
CA LEU A 184 -7.52 -6.99 -0.44
C LEU A 184 -7.20 -7.27 -1.90
N ARG A 185 -6.38 -8.29 -2.13
CA ARG A 185 -5.87 -8.61 -3.45
C ARG A 185 -6.88 -9.40 -4.28
N GLY A 186 -6.81 -9.17 -5.58
CA GLY A 186 -7.63 -9.78 -6.60
C GLY A 186 -6.82 -10.04 -7.87
N ILE A 187 -7.49 -10.40 -8.96
CA ILE A 187 -6.85 -10.58 -10.27
C ILE A 187 -7.29 -9.48 -11.22
N GLN A 188 -6.32 -8.71 -11.71
CA GLN A 188 -6.53 -7.57 -12.60
C GLN A 188 -6.27 -8.03 -14.04
N LEU A 189 -7.33 -8.39 -14.75
CA LEU A 189 -7.27 -9.03 -16.06
C LEU A 189 -7.00 -8.02 -17.17
N GLY A 190 -6.04 -8.34 -18.04
CA GLY A 190 -5.62 -7.48 -19.16
C GLY A 190 -6.63 -7.42 -20.32
N LEU A 191 -6.24 -6.78 -21.43
CA LEU A 191 -7.12 -6.53 -22.57
C LEU A 191 -7.63 -7.78 -23.31
N LYS A 192 -6.99 -8.95 -23.14
CA LYS A 192 -7.51 -10.23 -23.67
C LYS A 192 -8.88 -10.61 -23.10
N TRP A 193 -9.30 -9.99 -22.00
CA TRP A 193 -10.57 -10.20 -21.33
C TRP A 193 -11.61 -9.10 -21.61
N LYS A 194 -11.28 -8.14 -22.49
CA LYS A 194 -12.15 -7.00 -22.81
C LYS A 194 -13.50 -7.43 -23.38
N ASP A 195 -13.50 -8.35 -24.33
CA ASP A 195 -14.73 -8.80 -25.02
C ASP A 195 -15.38 -10.01 -24.36
N LYS A 196 -14.79 -10.52 -23.26
CA LYS A 196 -15.39 -11.58 -22.45
C LYS A 196 -16.48 -11.02 -21.52
N PRO A 197 -17.49 -11.84 -21.16
CA PRO A 197 -18.39 -11.53 -20.07
C PRO A 197 -17.64 -11.19 -18.77
N LEU A 198 -18.32 -10.49 -17.87
CA LEU A 198 -17.78 -10.24 -16.53
C LEU A 198 -17.50 -11.58 -15.85
N VAL A 199 -16.33 -11.72 -15.22
CA VAL A 199 -16.00 -12.92 -14.44
C VAL A 199 -16.98 -13.05 -13.26
N THR A 200 -17.56 -14.24 -13.10
CA THR A 200 -18.52 -14.55 -12.04
C THR A 200 -18.13 -15.76 -11.20
N SER A 201 -17.11 -16.54 -11.60
CA SER A 201 -16.65 -17.70 -10.84
C SER A 201 -15.12 -17.86 -10.87
N ILE A 202 -14.55 -18.47 -9.83
CA ILE A 202 -13.10 -18.73 -9.75
C ILE A 202 -12.62 -19.67 -10.86
N ASP A 203 -13.45 -20.62 -11.29
CA ASP A 203 -13.10 -21.58 -12.35
C ASP A 203 -12.81 -20.90 -13.69
N GLN A 204 -13.45 -19.76 -13.98
CA GLN A 204 -13.18 -19.01 -15.21
C GLN A 204 -11.75 -18.49 -15.26
N LEU A 205 -11.09 -18.33 -14.11
CA LEU A 205 -9.71 -17.87 -14.02
C LEU A 205 -8.68 -19.02 -14.13
N ALA A 206 -9.12 -20.28 -14.10
CA ALA A 206 -8.21 -21.43 -14.17
C ALA A 206 -7.33 -21.37 -15.43
N GLY A 207 -6.04 -21.60 -15.24
CA GLY A 207 -5.05 -21.59 -16.32
C GLY A 207 -4.51 -20.21 -16.72
N THR A 208 -5.07 -19.12 -16.20
CA THR A 208 -4.57 -17.77 -16.49
C THR A 208 -3.13 -17.58 -16.04
N LYS A 209 -2.30 -16.95 -16.88
CA LYS A 209 -0.93 -16.55 -16.52
C LYS A 209 -0.99 -15.21 -15.80
N ASN A 210 -0.76 -15.21 -14.50
CA ASN A 210 -0.91 -14.01 -13.69
C ASN A 210 0.43 -13.55 -13.15
N ARG A 211 0.74 -12.25 -13.28
CA ARG A 211 1.86 -11.69 -12.53
C ARG A 211 1.63 -11.91 -11.04
N VAL A 212 2.65 -12.39 -10.32
CA VAL A 212 2.66 -12.45 -8.85
C VAL A 212 3.69 -11.47 -8.29
N THR A 213 3.37 -10.87 -7.15
CA THR A 213 4.31 -10.05 -6.37
C THR A 213 5.45 -10.89 -5.76
N GLY A 214 6.35 -10.27 -5.01
CA GLY A 214 7.43 -10.95 -4.28
C GLY A 214 6.97 -11.93 -3.17
N THR A 215 5.67 -11.99 -2.88
CA THR A 215 5.09 -12.89 -1.88
C THR A 215 5.33 -14.36 -2.22
N GLN A 216 5.61 -15.16 -1.18
CA GLN A 216 5.71 -16.61 -1.30
C GLN A 216 4.38 -17.28 -0.97
N LEU A 217 3.65 -16.73 -0.02
CA LEU A 217 2.36 -17.26 0.44
C LEU A 217 1.24 -16.98 -0.58
N GLY A 218 1.21 -15.78 -1.18
CA GLY A 218 0.27 -15.49 -2.27
C GLY A 218 0.50 -16.39 -3.49
N ARG A 219 1.73 -16.85 -3.74
CA ARG A 219 2.04 -17.82 -4.80
C ARG A 219 1.40 -19.18 -4.53
N ILE A 220 1.47 -19.67 -3.29
CA ILE A 220 0.81 -20.92 -2.88
C ILE A 220 -0.69 -20.80 -3.13
N ALA A 221 -1.31 -19.70 -2.68
CA ALA A 221 -2.73 -19.45 -2.89
C ALA A 221 -3.14 -19.49 -4.37
N MET A 222 -2.37 -18.77 -5.22
CA MET A 222 -2.61 -18.73 -6.66
C MET A 222 -2.46 -20.11 -7.30
N GLN A 223 -1.45 -20.90 -6.93
CA GLN A 223 -1.26 -22.25 -7.47
C GLN A 223 -2.42 -23.18 -7.09
N LEU A 224 -2.86 -23.16 -5.83
CA LEU A 224 -3.99 -23.94 -5.35
C LEU A 224 -5.32 -23.54 -6.02
N MET A 225 -5.47 -22.26 -6.38
CA MET A 225 -6.58 -21.75 -7.19
C MET A 225 -6.42 -21.98 -8.71
N ASN A 226 -5.38 -22.70 -9.16
CA ASN A 226 -5.06 -22.92 -10.58
C ASN A 226 -4.77 -21.64 -11.39
N LEU A 227 -4.24 -20.60 -10.74
CA LEU A 227 -3.89 -19.29 -11.30
C LEU A 227 -2.39 -19.21 -11.55
N ASN A 228 -1.89 -19.83 -12.63
CA ASN A 228 -0.46 -19.94 -12.98
C ASN A 228 0.37 -18.66 -12.70
N PRO A 229 1.09 -18.55 -11.56
CA PRO A 229 1.74 -17.31 -11.16
C PRO A 229 3.10 -17.15 -11.83
N VAL A 230 3.37 -15.95 -12.37
CA VAL A 230 4.60 -15.59 -13.08
C VAL A 230 5.27 -14.41 -12.35
N PRO A 231 6.49 -14.58 -11.81
CA PRO A 231 7.20 -13.47 -11.15
C PRO A 231 7.57 -12.40 -12.18
N ILE A 232 7.02 -11.19 -12.04
CA ILE A 232 7.35 -10.02 -12.88
C ILE A 232 7.47 -8.80 -11.97
N ALA A 233 8.49 -7.96 -12.21
CA ALA A 233 8.69 -6.73 -11.46
C ALA A 233 7.48 -5.79 -11.63
N TRP A 234 7.24 -4.93 -10.63
CA TRP A 234 6.07 -4.04 -10.68
C TRP A 234 6.13 -3.10 -11.89
N GLU A 235 7.34 -2.61 -12.18
CA GLU A 235 7.66 -1.68 -13.25
C GLU A 235 7.41 -2.28 -14.64
N GLU A 236 7.49 -3.60 -14.77
CA GLU A 236 7.29 -4.35 -16.02
C GLU A 236 5.83 -4.83 -16.19
N THR A 237 5.02 -4.73 -15.13
CA THR A 237 3.66 -5.32 -15.09
C THR A 237 2.73 -4.65 -16.11
N LEU A 238 2.81 -3.33 -16.26
CA LEU A 238 1.98 -2.59 -17.22
C LEU A 238 2.26 -3.06 -18.65
N ASP A 239 3.53 -3.12 -19.03
CA ASP A 239 3.92 -3.57 -20.37
C ASP A 239 3.60 -5.06 -20.58
N GLY A 240 3.76 -5.90 -19.55
CA GLY A 240 3.36 -7.31 -19.59
C GLY A 240 1.86 -7.50 -19.85
N LEU A 241 1.00 -6.71 -19.19
CA LEU A 241 -0.45 -6.69 -19.44
C LEU A 241 -0.77 -6.18 -20.85
N LYS A 242 -0.14 -5.06 -21.26
CA LYS A 242 -0.35 -4.41 -22.55
C LYS A 242 0.01 -5.31 -23.73
N GLN A 243 1.14 -6.01 -23.62
CA GLN A 243 1.63 -6.93 -24.65
C GLN A 243 0.93 -8.30 -24.60
N GLY A 244 0.15 -8.57 -23.54
CA GLY A 244 -0.51 -9.86 -23.35
C GLY A 244 0.45 -11.00 -23.00
N LEU A 245 1.64 -10.68 -22.48
CA LEU A 245 2.58 -11.66 -21.93
C LEU A 245 1.98 -12.38 -20.72
N ILE A 246 1.22 -11.63 -19.92
CA ILE A 246 0.40 -12.10 -18.81
C ILE A 246 -1.08 -11.81 -19.10
N ASP A 247 -1.96 -12.67 -18.62
CA ASP A 247 -3.41 -12.52 -18.76
C ASP A 247 -4.00 -11.64 -17.65
N GLY A 248 -3.34 -11.59 -16.49
CA GLY A 248 -3.70 -10.73 -15.39
C GLY A 248 -2.54 -10.44 -14.45
N ALA A 249 -2.79 -9.62 -13.44
CA ALA A 249 -1.86 -9.35 -12.36
C ALA A 249 -2.55 -9.51 -11.01
N GLU A 250 -1.90 -10.22 -10.10
CA GLU A 250 -2.24 -10.24 -8.69
C GLU A 250 -1.84 -8.88 -8.08
N THR A 251 -2.86 -8.10 -7.68
CA THR A 251 -2.73 -6.85 -6.90
C THR A 251 -4.13 -6.38 -6.44
N TRP A 252 -4.23 -5.17 -5.88
CA TRP A 252 -5.47 -4.52 -5.46
C TRP A 252 -5.91 -3.43 -6.47
N MET A 253 -7.18 -3.02 -6.40
CA MET A 253 -7.76 -2.10 -7.39
C MET A 253 -7.15 -0.70 -7.32
N GLY A 254 -6.82 -0.20 -6.12
CA GLY A 254 -6.07 1.04 -5.97
C GLY A 254 -4.74 1.04 -6.71
N ALA A 255 -4.06 -0.11 -6.81
CA ALA A 255 -2.79 -0.24 -7.53
C ALA A 255 -2.94 -0.07 -9.04
N VAL A 256 -4.01 -0.63 -9.60
CA VAL A 256 -4.35 -0.48 -11.02
C VAL A 256 -4.50 1.00 -11.36
N ALA A 257 -5.16 1.77 -10.50
CA ALA A 257 -5.39 3.18 -10.71
C ALA A 257 -4.12 4.03 -10.53
N TYR A 258 -3.42 3.93 -9.38
CA TYR A 258 -2.28 4.81 -9.12
C TYR A 258 -1.10 4.53 -10.06
N ALA A 259 -0.92 3.28 -10.51
CA ALA A 259 0.13 2.93 -11.47
C ALA A 259 -0.26 3.21 -12.93
N GLY A 260 -1.47 3.74 -13.19
CA GLY A 260 -1.94 4.06 -14.54
C GLY A 260 -2.18 2.84 -15.41
N MET A 261 -2.52 1.70 -14.82
CA MET A 261 -2.80 0.45 -15.55
C MET A 261 -4.24 0.34 -16.03
N ALA A 262 -5.16 1.19 -15.56
CA ALA A 262 -6.57 1.17 -15.98
C ALA A 262 -6.78 1.09 -17.51
N PRO A 263 -6.04 1.83 -18.38
CA PRO A 263 -6.20 1.71 -19.83
C PRO A 263 -5.87 0.32 -20.42
N VAL A 264 -5.15 -0.53 -19.69
CA VAL A 264 -4.73 -1.87 -20.13
C VAL A 264 -5.34 -3.01 -19.29
N VAL A 265 -6.17 -2.66 -18.30
CA VAL A 265 -6.93 -3.61 -17.46
C VAL A 265 -8.40 -3.53 -17.85
N SER A 266 -8.97 -4.68 -18.23
CA SER A 266 -10.36 -4.77 -18.69
C SER A 266 -11.34 -5.17 -17.59
N GLN A 267 -10.92 -6.01 -16.65
CA GLN A 267 -11.74 -6.48 -15.54
C GLN A 267 -10.88 -6.62 -14.27
N CYS A 268 -11.37 -6.10 -13.15
CA CYS A 268 -10.81 -6.28 -11.83
C CYS A 268 -11.65 -7.31 -11.07
N VAL A 269 -11.12 -8.51 -10.85
CA VAL A 269 -11.81 -9.59 -10.12
C VAL A 269 -11.51 -9.49 -8.63
N ASP A 270 -12.54 -9.19 -7.85
CA ASP A 270 -12.47 -8.96 -6.41
C ASP A 270 -12.46 -10.28 -5.61
N LEU A 271 -11.37 -11.06 -5.76
CA LEU A 271 -11.20 -12.35 -5.06
C LEU A 271 -10.96 -12.21 -3.56
N LYS A 272 -10.45 -11.07 -3.09
CA LYS A 272 -10.19 -10.79 -1.67
C LYS A 272 -9.27 -11.79 -0.97
N PHE A 273 -8.38 -12.45 -1.72
CA PHE A 273 -7.79 -13.71 -1.28
C PHE A 273 -6.58 -13.58 -0.35
N PHE A 274 -5.94 -12.40 -0.24
CA PHE A 274 -5.00 -12.07 0.85
C PHE A 274 -4.78 -10.55 0.94
N SER A 275 -3.97 -10.11 1.93
CA SER A 275 -3.76 -8.69 2.24
C SER A 275 -3.11 -7.91 1.08
N GLY A 276 -3.62 -6.73 0.78
CA GLY A 276 -3.02 -5.76 -0.12
C GLY A 276 -2.52 -4.56 0.68
N THR A 277 -1.25 -4.55 1.08
CA THR A 277 -0.71 -3.52 1.97
C THR A 277 0.50 -2.85 1.35
N GLU A 278 0.39 -1.53 1.18
CA GLU A 278 1.50 -0.62 0.93
C GLU A 278 1.83 0.00 2.27
N HIS A 279 2.98 -0.35 2.82
CA HIS A 279 3.37 0.09 4.14
C HIS A 279 4.44 1.17 4.05
N THR A 280 4.58 1.90 5.15
CA THR A 280 5.73 2.72 5.44
C THR A 280 6.44 2.13 6.65
N ALA A 281 7.75 1.98 6.55
CA ALA A 281 8.60 1.52 7.63
C ALA A 281 9.91 2.32 7.66
N MET A 282 10.57 2.30 8.80
CA MET A 282 11.87 2.94 8.99
C MET A 282 12.93 1.97 9.52
N SER A 283 14.19 2.34 9.32
CA SER A 283 15.32 1.63 9.92
C SER A 283 15.21 1.67 11.45
N LEU A 284 15.15 0.51 12.10
CA LEU A 284 15.11 0.41 13.56
C LEU A 284 16.36 1.06 14.19
N PRO A 285 17.60 0.84 13.69
CA PRO A 285 18.77 1.58 14.19
C PRO A 285 18.69 3.10 14.07
N VAL A 286 17.93 3.63 13.11
CA VAL A 286 17.68 5.08 13.01
C VAL A 286 16.63 5.51 14.03
N PHE A 287 15.54 4.74 14.15
CA PHE A 287 14.49 4.97 15.15
C PHE A 287 15.07 5.02 16.57
N ASP A 288 15.94 4.07 16.92
CA ASP A 288 16.57 3.98 18.24
C ASP A 288 17.48 5.18 18.56
N LYS A 289 18.03 5.85 17.54
CA LYS A 289 18.88 7.03 17.70
C LYS A 289 18.10 8.33 17.93
N LEU A 290 16.79 8.34 17.68
CA LEU A 290 15.98 9.56 17.84
C LEU A 290 15.85 9.98 19.31
N GLY A 291 15.90 9.02 20.23
CA GLY A 291 15.57 9.22 21.66
C GLY A 291 14.06 9.19 21.90
N SER A 292 13.65 8.97 23.16
CA SER A 292 12.25 8.67 23.53
C SER A 292 11.25 9.68 22.98
N ASP A 293 11.52 10.98 23.15
CA ASP A 293 10.54 12.03 22.82
C ASP A 293 10.28 12.07 21.31
N LEU A 294 11.34 11.96 20.50
CA LEU A 294 11.21 11.95 19.04
C LEU A 294 10.73 10.60 18.49
N GLN A 295 10.99 9.50 19.19
CA GLN A 295 10.38 8.21 18.88
C GLN A 295 8.86 8.28 19.04
N ASP A 296 8.39 8.84 20.15
CA ASP A 296 6.96 9.04 20.41
C ASP A 296 6.33 9.94 19.34
N ASP A 297 6.99 11.03 18.93
CA ASP A 297 6.52 11.90 17.84
C ASP A 297 6.42 11.15 16.50
N VAL A 298 7.37 10.27 16.18
CA VAL A 298 7.29 9.41 15.00
C VAL A 298 6.10 8.45 15.07
N MET A 299 5.89 7.82 16.23
CA MET A 299 4.78 6.87 16.42
C MET A 299 3.42 7.57 16.38
N GLU A 300 3.29 8.76 16.97
CA GLU A 300 2.08 9.59 16.87
C GLU A 300 1.82 10.02 15.43
N SER A 301 2.83 10.48 14.70
CA SER A 301 2.69 10.87 13.29
C SER A 301 2.27 9.67 12.43
N ALA A 302 2.81 8.48 12.71
CA ALA A 302 2.43 7.24 12.05
C ALA A 302 0.96 6.86 12.34
N TYR A 303 0.50 7.04 13.57
CA TYR A 303 -0.89 6.79 13.95
C TYR A 303 -1.88 7.73 13.27
N VAL A 304 -1.59 9.03 13.23
CA VAL A 304 -2.45 9.99 12.52
C VAL A 304 -2.42 9.70 11.01
N ALA A 305 -1.26 9.31 10.45
CA ALA A 305 -1.17 8.86 9.04
C ALA A 305 -1.98 7.58 8.77
N GLN A 306 -2.02 6.64 9.71
CA GLN A 306 -2.86 5.43 9.65
C GLN A 306 -4.35 5.79 9.62
N ILE A 307 -4.81 6.71 10.48
CA ILE A 307 -6.19 7.22 10.51
C ILE A 307 -6.54 7.94 9.20
N PHE A 308 -5.66 8.82 8.74
CA PHE A 308 -5.83 9.52 7.46
C PHE A 308 -6.03 8.51 6.33
N THR A 309 -5.14 7.51 6.26
CA THR A 309 -5.18 6.48 5.23
C THR A 309 -6.47 5.67 5.32
N GLN A 310 -6.90 5.27 6.51
CA GLN A 310 -8.14 4.52 6.73
C GLN A 310 -9.36 5.23 6.12
N GLY A 311 -9.55 6.53 6.40
CA GLY A 311 -10.68 7.27 5.85
C GLY A 311 -10.49 7.59 4.36
N MET A 312 -9.33 8.13 3.99
CA MET A 312 -9.12 8.67 2.66
C MET A 312 -8.95 7.61 1.58
N ASN A 313 -8.35 6.45 1.90
CA ASN A 313 -8.23 5.35 0.95
C ASN A 313 -9.61 4.71 0.68
N GLU A 314 -10.46 4.52 1.69
CA GLU A 314 -11.82 4.00 1.50
C GLU A 314 -12.69 4.94 0.64
N ALA A 315 -12.58 6.25 0.86
CA ALA A 315 -13.23 7.24 0.01
C ALA A 315 -12.68 7.18 -1.43
N ALA A 316 -11.35 7.14 -1.58
CA ALA A 316 -10.71 7.13 -2.89
C ALA A 316 -11.03 5.87 -3.72
N LEU A 317 -11.12 4.69 -3.09
CA LEU A 317 -11.55 3.45 -3.73
C LEU A 317 -12.86 3.64 -4.50
N THR A 318 -13.79 4.35 -3.87
CA THR A 318 -15.14 4.51 -4.38
C THR A 318 -15.25 5.70 -5.34
N ASP A 319 -14.73 6.86 -4.93
CA ASP A 319 -15.01 8.15 -5.58
C ASP A 319 -13.93 8.63 -6.53
N VAL A 320 -12.73 8.04 -6.49
CA VAL A 320 -11.62 8.37 -7.40
C VAL A 320 -11.33 7.19 -8.32
N ILE A 321 -11.16 6.00 -7.74
CA ILE A 321 -10.74 4.80 -8.44
C ILE A 321 -11.91 4.18 -9.21
N GLY A 322 -13.08 4.06 -8.58
CA GLY A 322 -14.24 3.40 -9.16
C GLY A 322 -14.27 1.90 -8.91
N ALA A 323 -13.73 1.45 -7.77
CA ALA A 323 -13.75 0.07 -7.28
C ALA A 323 -15.16 -0.37 -6.83
N THR A 324 -16.15 -0.15 -7.68
CA THR A 324 -17.57 -0.46 -7.48
C THR A 324 -18.09 -1.16 -8.72
N ASN A 325 -19.19 -1.91 -8.59
CA ASN A 325 -19.83 -2.57 -9.72
C ASN A 325 -21.29 -2.08 -9.87
N PRO A 326 -21.62 -1.31 -10.94
CA PRO A 326 -20.69 -0.76 -11.94
C PRO A 326 -19.81 0.36 -11.36
N PRO A 327 -18.65 0.69 -11.99
CA PRO A 327 -17.84 1.82 -11.59
C PRO A 327 -18.62 3.14 -11.61
N ARG A 328 -18.49 3.96 -10.56
CA ARG A 328 -19.15 5.27 -10.47
C ARG A 328 -18.73 6.19 -11.63
N PRO A 329 -19.64 6.96 -12.26
CA PRO A 329 -19.28 7.92 -13.30
C PRO A 329 -18.23 8.93 -12.85
N GLY A 330 -17.29 9.29 -13.73
CA GLY A 330 -16.21 10.25 -13.44
C GLY A 330 -15.03 9.67 -12.63
N THR A 331 -15.05 8.37 -12.34
CA THR A 331 -13.91 7.65 -11.74
C THR A 331 -12.93 7.14 -12.79
N ILE A 332 -11.70 6.83 -12.37
CA ILE A 332 -10.64 6.32 -13.26
C ILE A 332 -11.11 5.04 -13.99
N PHE A 333 -11.75 4.11 -13.29
CA PHE A 333 -12.24 2.87 -13.90
C PHE A 333 -13.36 3.13 -14.90
N ALA A 334 -14.31 4.02 -14.59
CA ALA A 334 -15.38 4.38 -15.52
C ALA A 334 -14.82 5.03 -16.80
N GLU A 335 -13.87 5.96 -16.68
CA GLU A 335 -13.25 6.64 -17.82
C GLU A 335 -12.45 5.69 -18.73
N ASN A 336 -11.92 4.59 -18.16
CA ASN A 336 -11.12 3.62 -18.90
C ASN A 336 -11.88 2.34 -19.28
N ASN A 337 -13.18 2.25 -18.98
CA ASN A 337 -14.00 1.05 -19.16
C ASN A 337 -13.43 -0.19 -18.42
N THR A 338 -12.71 0.02 -17.32
CA THR A 338 -12.25 -1.05 -16.44
C THR A 338 -13.43 -1.54 -15.61
N ARG A 339 -13.88 -2.77 -15.82
CA ARG A 339 -15.05 -3.34 -15.14
C ARG A 339 -14.65 -3.97 -13.81
N VAL A 340 -15.54 -3.94 -12.81
CA VAL A 340 -15.30 -4.63 -11.52
C VAL A 340 -16.17 -5.88 -11.44
N ALA A 341 -15.52 -7.04 -11.32
CA ALA A 341 -16.15 -8.34 -11.14
C ALA A 341 -16.23 -8.66 -9.64
N THR A 342 -17.37 -8.36 -9.02
CA THR A 342 -17.68 -8.76 -7.65
C THR A 342 -18.20 -10.20 -7.66
N LEU A 343 -17.49 -11.10 -6.98
CA LEU A 343 -17.91 -12.49 -6.83
C LEU A 343 -18.96 -12.64 -5.72
N SER A 344 -19.79 -13.68 -5.84
CA SER A 344 -20.73 -14.06 -4.79
C SER A 344 -20.00 -14.61 -3.56
N ASP A 345 -20.64 -14.58 -2.38
CA ASP A 345 -20.08 -15.21 -1.18
C ASP A 345 -19.80 -16.71 -1.38
N ALA A 346 -20.61 -17.41 -2.18
CA ALA A 346 -20.38 -18.81 -2.50
C ALA A 346 -19.10 -19.02 -3.32
N GLU A 347 -18.82 -18.15 -4.29
CA GLU A 347 -17.60 -18.22 -5.09
C GLU A 347 -16.35 -17.79 -4.32
N LEU A 348 -16.47 -16.80 -3.44
CA LEU A 348 -15.39 -16.44 -2.51
C LEU A 348 -15.09 -17.59 -1.53
N ARG A 349 -16.13 -18.23 -1.01
CA ARG A 349 -15.98 -19.40 -0.13
C ARG A 349 -15.36 -20.58 -0.86
N LYS A 350 -15.76 -20.84 -2.11
CA LYS A 350 -15.14 -21.86 -2.94
C LYS A 350 -13.63 -21.57 -3.12
N ALA A 351 -13.27 -20.33 -3.45
CA ALA A 351 -11.88 -19.95 -3.60
C ALA A 351 -11.09 -20.05 -2.27
N GLU A 352 -11.72 -19.76 -1.13
CA GLU A 352 -11.15 -20.00 0.21
C GLU A 352 -10.91 -21.49 0.46
N GLU A 353 -11.91 -22.35 0.21
CA GLU A 353 -11.80 -23.81 0.34
C GLU A 353 -10.77 -24.43 -0.59
N MET A 354 -10.45 -23.79 -1.71
CA MET A 354 -9.39 -24.24 -2.61
C MET A 354 -8.00 -23.97 -2.07
N CYS A 355 -7.78 -22.91 -1.30
CA CYS A 355 -6.42 -22.43 -1.05
C CYS A 355 -6.07 -22.03 0.38
N SER A 356 -7.02 -21.77 1.28
CA SER A 356 -6.67 -21.28 2.62
C SER A 356 -6.00 -22.35 3.48
N PRO A 357 -5.17 -21.96 4.47
CA PRO A 357 -4.59 -22.91 5.42
C PRO A 357 -5.64 -23.70 6.23
N GLU A 358 -6.85 -23.13 6.43
CA GLU A 358 -7.97 -23.78 7.11
C GLU A 358 -8.41 -25.07 6.41
N PHE A 359 -8.52 -25.03 5.08
CA PHE A 359 -9.05 -26.15 4.28
C PHE A 359 -7.95 -26.99 3.64
N ASN A 360 -6.77 -26.41 3.39
CA ASN A 360 -5.63 -27.06 2.76
C ASN A 360 -4.35 -26.75 3.54
N PRO A 361 -4.12 -27.33 4.72
CA PRO A 361 -3.00 -26.93 5.58
C PRO A 361 -1.62 -27.33 5.06
N GLU A 362 -1.51 -28.50 4.42
CA GLU A 362 -0.22 -29.12 4.04
C GLU A 362 0.69 -28.20 3.20
N PRO A 363 0.22 -27.52 2.13
CA PRO A 363 1.04 -26.59 1.35
C PRO A 363 1.64 -25.43 2.15
N TRP A 364 1.07 -25.10 3.31
CA TRP A 364 1.46 -23.96 4.14
C TRP A 364 2.40 -24.34 5.28
N GLU A 365 2.50 -25.62 5.64
CA GLU A 365 3.21 -26.10 6.84
C GLU A 365 4.65 -25.56 6.92
N GLN A 366 5.40 -25.63 5.82
CA GLN A 366 6.79 -25.15 5.79
C GLN A 366 6.89 -23.66 6.16
N TRP A 367 5.96 -22.84 5.66
CA TRP A 367 5.94 -21.42 5.94
C TRP A 367 5.37 -21.11 7.32
N ARG A 368 4.33 -21.83 7.75
CA ARG A 368 3.77 -21.72 9.11
C ARG A 368 4.84 -22.02 10.15
N ASP A 369 5.52 -23.15 10.04
CA ASP A 369 6.61 -23.52 10.94
C ASP A 369 7.70 -22.46 11.01
N ARG A 370 8.08 -21.91 9.85
CA ARG A 370 9.11 -20.89 9.75
C ARG A 370 8.67 -19.60 10.43
N LEU A 371 7.48 -19.11 10.13
CA LEU A 371 6.93 -17.86 10.65
C LEU A 371 6.66 -17.96 12.16
N ASN A 372 6.16 -19.10 12.63
CA ASN A 372 5.94 -19.39 14.05
C ASN A 372 7.26 -19.44 14.83
N LYS A 373 8.31 -20.09 14.29
CA LYS A 373 9.65 -20.04 14.92
C LYS A 373 10.20 -18.63 14.95
N TRP A 374 9.93 -17.83 13.92
CA TRP A 374 10.40 -16.46 13.81
C TRP A 374 9.69 -15.49 14.74
N SER A 375 8.43 -15.76 15.10
CA SER A 375 7.66 -14.98 16.08
C SER A 375 7.97 -15.33 17.53
N GLY A 376 8.80 -16.35 17.80
CA GLY A 376 9.06 -16.82 19.17
C GLY A 376 8.10 -17.92 19.63
N GLY A 377 7.45 -18.62 18.69
CA GLY A 377 6.62 -19.79 18.96
C GLY A 377 5.11 -19.56 18.82
N HIS A 378 4.68 -18.33 18.53
CA HIS A 378 3.27 -18.03 18.28
C HIS A 378 2.73 -18.82 17.09
N ASP A 379 1.46 -19.24 17.16
CA ASP A 379 0.76 -19.69 15.96
C ASP A 379 0.33 -18.48 15.15
N THR A 380 1.25 -17.97 14.33
CA THR A 380 1.04 -16.74 13.57
C THR A 380 -0.16 -16.80 12.65
N TYR A 381 -0.54 -17.98 12.16
CA TYR A 381 -1.76 -18.10 11.38
C TYR A 381 -2.98 -18.00 12.29
N GLN A 382 -3.12 -18.91 13.27
CA GLN A 382 -4.33 -19.00 14.09
C GLN A 382 -4.57 -17.72 14.90
N GLU A 383 -3.53 -17.19 15.55
CA GLU A 383 -3.67 -16.00 16.40
C GLU A 383 -4.06 -14.75 15.60
N ILE A 384 -3.50 -14.56 14.40
CA ILE A 384 -3.89 -13.44 13.52
C ILE A 384 -5.29 -13.68 12.94
N TYR A 385 -5.60 -14.92 12.55
CA TYR A 385 -6.91 -15.32 12.04
C TYR A 385 -8.03 -15.04 13.05
N ASP A 386 -7.78 -15.32 14.33
CA ASP A 386 -8.71 -15.06 15.43
C ASP A 386 -8.88 -13.56 15.66
N ILE A 387 -7.78 -12.78 15.71
CA ILE A 387 -7.83 -11.32 15.86
C ILE A 387 -8.64 -10.70 14.71
N ALA A 388 -8.44 -11.15 13.47
CA ALA A 388 -9.15 -10.64 12.31
C ALA A 388 -10.67 -10.90 12.35
N ARG A 389 -11.14 -11.77 13.25
CA ARG A 389 -12.55 -12.13 13.45
C ARG A 389 -13.13 -11.62 14.78
N GLU A 390 -12.39 -10.80 15.52
CA GLU A 390 -12.92 -10.13 16.74
C GLU A 390 -13.97 -9.05 16.43
N ILE A 391 -14.03 -8.59 15.17
CA ILE A 391 -15.04 -7.65 14.68
C ILE A 391 -15.95 -8.30 13.62
N PRO A 392 -17.22 -7.87 13.49
CA PRO A 392 -18.11 -8.37 12.45
C PRO A 392 -17.53 -8.21 11.05
N ARG A 393 -17.73 -9.22 10.18
CA ARG A 393 -17.19 -9.25 8.80
C ARG A 393 -17.63 -8.05 7.96
N ASP A 394 -18.83 -7.56 8.18
CA ASP A 394 -19.47 -6.44 7.48
C ASP A 394 -19.18 -5.07 8.10
N THR A 395 -18.32 -5.00 9.13
CA THR A 395 -17.85 -3.73 9.70
C THR A 395 -17.25 -2.87 8.59
N SER A 396 -17.74 -1.64 8.46
CA SER A 396 -17.14 -0.65 7.55
C SER A 396 -15.75 -0.27 8.04
N ALA A 397 -14.77 -0.21 7.13
CA ALA A 397 -13.40 0.08 7.51
C ALA A 397 -13.26 1.43 8.21
N VAL A 398 -14.05 2.45 7.85
CA VAL A 398 -14.05 3.77 8.50
C VAL A 398 -14.63 3.76 9.93
N ASN A 399 -15.31 2.68 10.33
CA ASN A 399 -15.89 2.53 11.67
C ASN A 399 -14.97 1.75 12.63
N VAL A 400 -13.82 1.27 12.16
CA VAL A 400 -12.84 0.62 13.03
C VAL A 400 -12.20 1.69 13.94
N PRO A 401 -12.32 1.57 15.27
CA PRO A 401 -11.78 2.59 16.18
C PRO A 401 -10.25 2.56 16.16
N PRO A 402 -9.58 3.69 15.92
CA PRO A 402 -8.12 3.73 15.86
C PRO A 402 -7.52 3.62 17.26
N GLN A 403 -6.56 2.71 17.44
CA GLN A 403 -5.86 2.53 18.72
C GLN A 403 -4.36 2.74 18.58
N ARG A 404 -3.75 3.30 19.63
CA ARG A 404 -2.29 3.43 19.75
C ARG A 404 -1.74 2.11 20.26
N TRP A 405 -1.37 1.23 19.33
CA TRP A 405 -0.92 -0.12 19.66
C TRP A 405 0.38 -0.16 20.48
N TRP A 406 1.18 0.92 20.48
CA TRP A 406 2.46 1.00 21.19
C TRP A 406 2.35 1.60 22.60
N MET A 407 1.20 2.19 22.96
CA MET A 407 0.98 2.72 24.31
C MET A 407 0.46 1.62 25.24
N SER A 408 0.74 1.74 26.55
CA SER A 408 0.32 0.77 27.58
C SER A 408 -1.18 0.75 27.87
#